data_AF-A0AAV4WF60-F1
#
_entry.id   AF-A0AAV4WF60-F1
#
_cell.length_a   1.000
_cell.length_b   1.000
_cell.length_c   1.000
_cell.angle_alpha   90.00
_cell.angle_beta   90.00
_cell.angle_gamma   90.00
#
_symmetry.space_group_name_H-M   'P 1'
#
loop_
_entity.id
_entity.type
_entity.pdbx_description
1 polymer ?
#
loop_
_entity_poly.entity_id
_entity_poly.type
_entity_poly.pdbx_seq_one_letter_code
_entity_poly.pdbx_strand_id
1 'polypeptide(L)'
;MSNRNQDINYSEKIDSTVFDHKCKIEWRIRKFSKCYRNLYTTEITPYYKCRTKWKMFINFLRDDIDVGFERCDGADDCVQGQFRICLQNTRGKIYDLASSSSSGKLLRILRPSANEHKGFKLLEDDVLVIKGSITLSGCCVLTTSSATYS
;
A
#
# COMPACT_ATOMS: atom_id res chain seq x y z
N MET A 1 8.13 -14.47 28.26
CA MET A 1 7.22 -14.60 27.10
C MET A 1 7.93 -14.04 25.87
N SER A 2 8.25 -14.90 24.90
CA SER A 2 9.13 -14.56 23.76
C SER A 2 8.43 -13.60 22.78
N ASN A 3 9.13 -12.51 22.46
CA ASN A 3 8.73 -11.44 21.55
C ASN A 3 8.63 -11.98 20.11
N ARG A 4 7.45 -12.44 19.68
CA ARG A 4 7.19 -12.95 18.31
C ARG A 4 7.16 -11.86 17.22
N ASN A 5 7.71 -10.67 17.49
CA ASN A 5 7.73 -9.53 16.56
C ASN A 5 9.02 -9.43 15.71
N GLN A 6 9.98 -10.34 15.87
CA GLN A 6 11.35 -10.18 15.36
C GLN A 6 11.63 -10.67 13.92
N ASP A 7 10.70 -11.27 13.18
CA ASP A 7 11.10 -12.08 12.00
C ASP A 7 10.61 -11.65 10.60
N ILE A 8 9.89 -10.52 10.47
CA ILE A 8 9.53 -9.99 9.16
C ILE A 8 10.44 -8.80 8.83
N ASN A 9 11.52 -9.10 8.11
CA ASN A 9 12.42 -8.08 7.57
C ASN A 9 11.79 -7.50 6.29
N TYR A 10 11.26 -6.29 6.37
CA TYR A 10 10.90 -5.52 5.19
C TYR A 10 11.81 -4.29 5.06
N SER A 11 11.96 -3.80 3.84
CA SER A 11 12.66 -2.54 3.55
C SER A 11 11.76 -1.64 2.71
N GLU A 12 11.72 -0.37 3.06
CA GLU A 12 10.94 0.65 2.36
C GLU A 12 11.88 1.67 1.74
N LYS A 13 11.62 2.01 0.48
CA LYS A 13 12.21 3.17 -0.17
C LYS A 13 11.09 4.07 -0.65
N ILE A 14 11.07 5.31 -0.17
CA ILE A 14 10.08 6.32 -0.52
C ILE A 14 10.81 7.43 -1.28
N ASP A 15 10.42 7.63 -2.54
CA ASP A 15 10.91 8.71 -3.39
C ASP A 15 9.74 9.68 -3.65
N SER A 16 9.76 10.86 -3.03
CA SER A 16 8.76 11.93 -3.22
C SER A 16 9.33 13.07 -4.05
N THR A 17 8.68 13.46 -5.14
CA THR A 17 9.03 14.69 -5.87
C THR A 17 8.09 15.81 -5.44
N VAL A 18 8.67 16.79 -4.74
CA VAL A 18 7.96 17.89 -4.08
C VAL A 18 7.11 18.73 -5.05
N PHE A 19 7.55 18.87 -6.31
CA PHE A 19 6.89 19.72 -7.30
C PHE A 19 5.73 19.04 -8.04
N ASP A 20 5.62 17.71 -8.02
CA ASP A 20 4.68 16.98 -8.88
C ASP A 20 3.48 16.41 -8.12
N HIS A 21 3.31 16.75 -6.83
CA HIS A 21 2.30 16.12 -5.96
C HIS A 21 2.32 14.59 -6.03
N LYS A 22 3.52 14.03 -6.24
CA LYS A 22 3.73 12.64 -6.61
C LYS A 22 4.68 11.98 -5.64
N CYS A 23 4.26 10.82 -5.17
CA CYS A 23 5.07 9.94 -4.35
C CYS A 23 5.13 8.55 -4.97
N LYS A 24 6.32 7.96 -4.96
CA LYS A 24 6.56 6.57 -5.32
C LYS A 24 7.10 5.85 -4.09
N ILE A 25 6.59 4.65 -3.87
CA ILE A 25 7.04 3.77 -2.78
C ILE A 25 7.44 2.44 -3.39
N GLU A 26 8.60 1.94 -2.99
CA GLU A 26 9.00 0.56 -3.20
C GLU A 26 9.09 -0.12 -1.84
N TRP A 27 8.24 -1.13 -1.63
CA TRP A 27 8.19 -1.90 -0.41
C TRP A 27 8.57 -3.34 -0.70
N ARG A 28 9.64 -3.82 -0.06
CA ARG A 28 10.13 -5.19 -0.21
C ARG A 28 9.90 -5.94 1.08
N ILE A 29 9.15 -7.03 1.01
CA ILE A 29 8.83 -7.86 2.17
C ILE A 29 9.51 -9.20 1.99
N ARG A 30 10.49 -9.49 2.84
CA ARG A 30 11.20 -10.77 2.85
C ARG A 30 10.45 -11.75 3.74
N LYS A 31 10.66 -13.05 3.49
CA LYS A 31 9.95 -14.12 4.19
C LYS A 31 8.42 -13.97 4.05
N PHE A 32 7.96 -13.51 2.88
CA PHE A 32 6.54 -13.17 2.69
C PHE A 32 5.62 -14.38 2.87
N SER A 33 6.06 -15.57 2.45
CA SER A 33 5.35 -16.84 2.68
C SER A 33 5.08 -17.15 4.16
N LYS A 34 5.90 -16.57 5.06
CA LYS A 34 5.79 -16.73 6.51
C LYS A 34 4.99 -15.60 7.17
N CYS A 35 4.42 -14.68 6.40
CA CYS A 35 3.63 -13.58 6.91
C CYS A 35 2.15 -13.97 7.06
N TYR A 36 1.61 -13.83 8.27
CA TYR A 36 0.22 -14.14 8.62
C TYR A 36 -0.50 -12.97 9.32
N ARG A 37 0.11 -11.78 9.31
CA ARG A 37 -0.42 -10.58 9.95
C ARG A 37 -0.50 -9.45 8.95
N ASN A 38 -1.45 -8.54 9.15
CA ASN A 38 -1.53 -7.33 8.35
C ASN A 38 -0.23 -6.54 8.46
N LEU A 39 0.19 -5.96 7.34
CA LEU A 39 1.39 -5.14 7.25
C LEU A 39 0.99 -3.75 6.78
N TYR A 40 1.71 -2.75 7.26
CA TYR A 40 1.56 -1.37 6.86
C TYR A 40 2.93 -0.76 6.64
N THR A 41 3.05 0.14 5.67
CA THR A 41 4.24 0.97 5.56
C THR A 41 4.27 2.04 6.64
N THR A 42 5.42 2.72 6.76
CA THR A 42 5.46 4.03 7.40
C THR A 42 4.49 5.02 6.73
N GLU A 43 4.12 6.07 7.46
CA GLU A 43 3.27 7.14 6.95
C GLU A 43 3.98 7.90 5.82
N ILE A 44 3.25 8.10 4.73
CA ILE A 44 3.68 8.75 3.50
C ILE A 44 2.93 10.07 3.40
N THR A 45 3.69 11.14 3.19
CA THR A 45 3.15 12.46 2.85
C THR A 45 3.54 12.76 1.40
N PRO A 46 2.60 12.73 0.43
CA PRO A 46 2.95 12.76 -0.98
C PRO A 46 3.78 13.96 -1.45
N TYR A 47 3.68 15.09 -0.75
CA TYR A 47 4.51 16.29 -0.93
C TYR A 47 4.50 17.12 0.36
N TYR A 48 5.50 17.97 0.59
CA TYR A 48 5.73 18.70 1.86
C TYR A 48 4.58 19.57 2.39
N LYS A 49 3.64 19.98 1.54
CA LYS A 49 2.45 20.78 1.89
C LYS A 49 1.17 19.95 1.98
N CYS A 50 1.25 18.64 1.73
CA CYS A 50 0.12 17.75 1.86
C CYS A 50 -0.19 17.57 3.34
N ARG A 51 -1.43 17.87 3.75
CA ARG A 51 -1.89 17.61 5.12
C ARG A 51 -2.28 16.14 5.32
N THR A 52 -2.67 15.48 4.22
CA THR A 52 -3.16 14.12 4.27
C THR A 52 -2.04 13.12 4.24
N LYS A 53 -2.13 12.15 5.12
CA LYS A 53 -1.13 11.11 5.28
C LYS A 53 -1.69 9.79 4.80
N TRP A 54 -0.82 9.00 4.18
CA TRP A 54 -1.17 7.75 3.55
C TRP A 54 -0.26 6.65 4.04
N LYS A 55 -0.72 5.41 3.99
CA LYS A 55 0.13 4.23 4.16
C LYS A 55 -0.29 3.20 3.13
N MET A 56 0.66 2.40 2.65
CA MET A 56 0.31 1.19 1.93
C MET A 56 -0.01 0.10 2.94
N PHE A 57 -0.95 -0.77 2.60
CA PHE A 57 -1.31 -1.90 3.44
C PHE A 57 -1.31 -3.22 2.68
N ILE A 58 -1.08 -4.29 3.43
CA ILE A 58 -1.40 -5.67 3.06
C ILE A 58 -2.27 -6.23 4.17
N ASN A 59 -3.50 -6.57 3.83
CA ASN A 59 -4.41 -7.23 4.75
C ASN A 59 -4.55 -8.69 4.36
N PHE A 60 -4.23 -9.58 5.29
CA PHE A 60 -4.37 -11.02 5.10
C PHE A 60 -5.78 -11.43 5.51
N LEU A 61 -6.58 -11.77 4.52
CA LEU A 61 -7.86 -12.46 4.68
C LEU A 61 -7.58 -13.97 4.53
N ARG A 62 -8.47 -14.83 5.02
CA ARG A 62 -8.24 -16.29 5.12
C ARG A 62 -7.50 -16.86 3.89
N ASP A 63 -8.11 -16.70 2.73
CA ASP A 63 -7.62 -17.21 1.43
C ASP A 63 -7.15 -16.09 0.49
N ASP A 64 -7.39 -14.83 0.85
CA ASP A 64 -7.14 -13.66 0.02
C ASP A 64 -6.19 -12.68 0.69
N ILE A 65 -5.53 -11.85 -0.10
CA ILE A 65 -4.72 -10.75 0.38
C ILE A 65 -5.17 -9.48 -0.33
N ASP A 66 -5.58 -8.49 0.45
CA ASP A 66 -5.92 -7.18 -0.06
C ASP A 66 -4.71 -6.25 0.03
N VAL A 67 -4.39 -5.58 -1.08
CA VAL A 67 -3.28 -4.62 -1.15
C VAL A 67 -3.83 -3.27 -1.61
N GLY A 68 -3.42 -2.20 -0.92
CA GLY A 68 -4.02 -0.90 -1.15
C GLY A 68 -3.30 0.27 -0.48
N PHE A 69 -3.95 1.43 -0.55
CA PHE A 69 -3.58 2.63 0.18
C PHE A 69 -4.66 2.96 1.19
N GLU A 70 -4.26 3.29 2.41
CA GLU A 70 -5.16 3.73 3.46
C GLU A 70 -4.77 5.14 3.88
N ARG A 71 -5.76 5.99 4.12
CA ARG A 71 -5.54 7.33 4.67
C ARG A 71 -5.39 7.24 6.18
N CYS A 72 -4.46 7.98 6.76
CA CYS A 72 -4.20 7.94 8.22
C CYS A 72 -4.99 8.99 9.00
N ASP A 73 -5.40 10.08 8.37
CA ASP A 73 -5.95 11.29 9.01
C ASP A 73 -7.48 11.45 8.90
N GLY A 74 -8.21 10.37 8.61
CA GLY A 74 -9.68 10.39 8.53
C GLY A 74 -10.22 10.81 7.15
N ALA A 75 -11.55 10.99 7.05
CA ALA A 75 -12.24 11.20 5.77
C ALA A 75 -12.53 12.67 5.43
N ASP A 76 -12.06 13.63 6.24
CA ASP A 76 -12.60 15.00 6.25
C ASP A 76 -12.19 15.86 5.04
N ASP A 77 -11.09 15.53 4.34
CA ASP A 77 -10.73 16.22 3.09
C ASP A 77 -11.08 15.40 1.85
N CYS A 78 -11.64 16.05 0.83
CA CYS A 78 -11.74 15.47 -0.49
C CYS A 78 -10.36 15.47 -1.16
N VAL A 79 -9.66 14.33 -1.12
CA VAL A 79 -8.40 14.14 -1.84
C VAL A 79 -8.67 13.45 -3.16
N GLN A 80 -8.60 14.20 -4.26
CA GLN A 80 -8.61 13.65 -5.60
C GLN A 80 -7.19 13.29 -6.03
N GLY A 81 -7.03 12.09 -6.58
CA GLY A 81 -5.72 11.65 -7.07
C GLY A 81 -5.80 10.32 -7.77
N GLN A 82 -4.68 9.91 -8.34
CA GLN A 82 -4.50 8.59 -8.92
C GLN A 82 -3.59 7.75 -8.04
N PHE A 83 -4.09 6.59 -7.66
CA PHE A 83 -3.41 5.58 -6.87
C PHE A 83 -3.06 4.42 -7.78
N ARG A 84 -1.83 3.91 -7.71
CA ARG A 84 -1.40 2.75 -8.49
C ARG A 84 -0.59 1.80 -7.63
N ILE A 85 -0.80 0.50 -7.78
CA ILE A 85 -0.04 -0.56 -7.12
C ILE A 85 0.38 -1.60 -8.15
N CYS A 86 1.66 -1.96 -8.13
CA CYS A 86 2.23 -3.02 -8.94
C CYS A 86 2.91 -4.06 -8.03
N LEU A 87 2.56 -5.33 -8.22
CA LEU A 87 3.20 -6.46 -7.54
C LEU A 87 4.24 -7.08 -8.46
N GLN A 88 5.46 -7.23 -7.96
CA GLN A 88 6.61 -7.72 -8.72
C GLN A 88 7.42 -8.74 -7.92
N ASN A 89 8.16 -9.60 -8.63
CA ASN A 89 9.28 -10.34 -8.01
C ASN A 89 10.55 -9.48 -7.97
N THR A 90 11.62 -10.03 -7.40
CA THR A 90 12.94 -9.37 -7.30
C THR A 90 13.57 -9.05 -8.67
N ARG A 91 13.21 -9.82 -9.71
CA ARG A 91 13.67 -9.65 -11.10
C ARG A 91 12.83 -8.64 -11.89
N GLY A 92 11.83 -8.02 -11.27
CA GLY A 92 10.95 -7.04 -11.91
C GLY A 92 9.81 -7.62 -12.75
N LYS A 93 9.61 -8.95 -12.76
CA LYS A 93 8.44 -9.56 -13.39
C LYS A 93 7.18 -9.11 -12.66
N ILE A 94 6.25 -8.52 -13.41
CA ILE A 94 4.96 -8.05 -12.89
C ILE A 94 4.01 -9.25 -12.75
N TYR A 95 3.41 -9.38 -11.56
CA TYR A 95 2.35 -10.35 -11.29
C TYR A 95 0.97 -9.72 -11.43
N ASP A 96 0.81 -8.49 -10.95
CA ASP A 96 -0.46 -7.78 -10.98
C ASP A 96 -0.23 -6.26 -10.93
N LEU A 97 -1.20 -5.51 -11.41
CA LEU A 97 -1.19 -4.05 -11.47
C LEU A 97 -2.63 -3.53 -11.41
N ALA A 98 -2.87 -2.56 -10.53
CA ALA A 98 -4.13 -1.82 -10.51
C ALA A 98 -3.89 -0.32 -10.38
N SER A 99 -4.88 0.44 -10.85
CA SER A 99 -4.98 1.88 -10.66
C SER A 99 -6.41 2.29 -10.34
N SER A 100 -6.56 3.27 -9.46
CA SER A 100 -7.87 3.87 -9.12
C SER A 100 -7.75 5.37 -8.93
N SER A 101 -8.84 6.09 -9.13
CA SER A 101 -9.00 7.49 -8.72
C SER A 101 -9.36 7.66 -7.23
N SER A 102 -9.66 6.53 -6.56
CA SER A 102 -9.88 6.46 -5.12
C SER A 102 -8.74 5.70 -4.44
N SER A 103 -8.48 6.07 -3.20
CA SER A 103 -7.69 5.22 -2.31
C SER A 103 -8.51 4.01 -1.83
N GLY A 104 -7.92 3.20 -0.96
CA GLY A 104 -8.50 1.99 -0.42
C GLY A 104 -7.83 0.75 -1.00
N LYS A 105 -8.60 -0.33 -1.09
CA LYS A 105 -8.16 -1.58 -1.69
C LYS A 105 -8.07 -1.41 -3.21
N LEU A 106 -6.90 -1.73 -3.78
CA LEU A 106 -6.67 -1.69 -5.23
C LEU A 106 -6.54 -3.08 -5.83
N LEU A 107 -5.91 -4.01 -5.11
CA LEU A 107 -5.70 -5.39 -5.56
C LEU A 107 -6.28 -6.38 -4.55
N ARG A 108 -6.76 -7.51 -5.07
CA ARG A 108 -7.02 -8.73 -4.31
C ARG A 108 -6.28 -9.87 -4.99
N ILE A 109 -5.38 -10.50 -4.25
CA ILE A 109 -4.59 -11.63 -4.74
C ILE A 109 -4.87 -12.86 -3.87
N LEU A 110 -4.84 -14.04 -4.48
CA LEU A 110 -4.94 -15.28 -3.71
C LEU A 110 -3.71 -15.47 -2.83
N ARG A 111 -3.94 -15.89 -1.60
CA ARG A 111 -2.87 -16.29 -0.71
C ARG A 111 -2.09 -17.46 -1.31
N PRO A 112 -0.75 -17.51 -1.15
CA PRO A 112 0.00 -18.72 -1.43
C PRO A 112 -0.53 -19.86 -0.55
N SER A 113 -1.25 -20.82 -1.14
CA SER A 113 -1.64 -22.06 -0.48
C SER A 113 -0.38 -22.86 -0.15
N ALA A 114 -0.31 -23.42 1.06
CA ALA A 114 0.76 -24.36 1.44
C ALA A 114 0.72 -25.65 0.61
N ASN A 115 -0.42 -25.96 -0.03
CA ASN A 115 -0.57 -27.06 -0.96
C ASN A 115 -0.51 -26.55 -2.40
N GLU A 116 0.52 -27.00 -3.11
CA GLU A 116 0.74 -26.78 -4.53
C GLU A 116 -0.50 -27.22 -5.31
N HIS A 117 -1.03 -26.31 -6.14
CA HIS A 117 -1.41 -26.58 -7.54
C HIS A 117 -2.20 -25.45 -8.20
N LYS A 118 -2.74 -24.44 -7.48
CA LYS A 118 -3.39 -23.27 -8.12
C LYS A 118 -3.24 -21.92 -7.38
N GLY A 119 -2.15 -21.72 -6.63
CA GLY A 119 -1.91 -20.49 -5.87
C GLY A 119 -0.58 -19.82 -6.19
N PHE A 120 -0.65 -18.52 -6.54
CA PHE A 120 0.38 -17.48 -6.51
C PHE A 120 1.86 -17.94 -6.49
N LYS A 121 2.49 -18.02 -7.67
CA LYS A 121 3.91 -18.35 -7.92
C LYS A 121 4.87 -17.20 -7.55
N LEU A 122 4.70 -16.64 -6.35
CA LEU A 122 5.44 -15.47 -5.86
C LEU A 122 6.70 -15.86 -5.03
N LEU A 123 7.11 -17.12 -5.13
CA LEU A 123 7.96 -17.78 -4.14
C LEU A 123 9.38 -18.12 -4.61
N GLU A 124 9.79 -17.81 -5.84
CA GLU A 124 11.15 -18.17 -6.29
C GLU A 124 12.25 -17.59 -5.36
N ASP A 125 11.99 -16.45 -4.71
CA ASP A 125 12.93 -15.81 -3.77
C ASP A 125 12.35 -15.52 -2.36
N ASP A 126 11.09 -15.91 -2.08
CA ASP A 126 10.37 -15.56 -0.83
C ASP A 126 10.36 -14.04 -0.49
N VAL A 127 10.45 -13.21 -1.53
CA VAL A 127 10.41 -11.74 -1.44
C VAL A 127 9.29 -11.21 -2.32
N LEU A 128 8.35 -10.48 -1.70
CA LEU A 128 7.34 -9.70 -2.40
C LEU A 128 7.82 -8.26 -2.58
N VAL A 129 7.83 -7.76 -3.82
CA VAL A 129 8.09 -6.35 -4.12
C VAL A 129 6.79 -5.68 -4.50
N ILE A 130 6.39 -4.65 -3.76
CA ILE A 130 5.22 -3.83 -4.05
C ILE A 130 5.69 -2.43 -4.40
N LYS A 131 5.31 -1.97 -5.59
CA LYS A 131 5.54 -0.60 -6.03
C LYS A 131 4.23 0.17 -6.00
N GLY A 132 4.14 1.16 -5.12
CA GLY A 132 3.04 2.08 -5.02
C GLY A 132 3.35 3.43 -5.66
N SER A 133 2.34 4.09 -6.22
CA SER A 133 2.42 5.51 -6.52
C SER A 133 1.13 6.23 -6.19
N ILE A 134 1.26 7.42 -5.61
CA ILE A 134 0.17 8.36 -5.37
C ILE A 134 0.49 9.62 -6.18
N THR A 135 -0.46 10.08 -6.98
CA THR A 135 -0.38 11.37 -7.68
C THR A 135 -1.63 12.15 -7.31
N LEU A 136 -1.50 13.26 -6.58
CA LEU A 136 -2.65 14.04 -6.13
C LEU A 136 -2.95 15.18 -7.11
N SER A 137 -4.21 15.32 -7.48
CA SER A 137 -4.71 16.35 -8.39
C SER A 137 -5.05 17.62 -7.61
N GLY A 138 -4.03 18.32 -7.12
CA GLY A 138 -4.18 19.60 -6.41
C GLY A 138 -4.20 19.51 -4.88
N CYS A 139 -4.24 20.67 -4.22
CA CYS A 139 -4.29 20.77 -2.77
C CYS A 139 -5.58 20.15 -2.23
N CYS A 140 -5.48 19.34 -1.18
CA CYS A 140 -6.60 18.83 -0.39
C CYS A 140 -7.59 19.97 -0.14
N VAL A 141 -8.76 19.95 -0.79
CA VAL A 141 -9.79 20.96 -0.56
C VAL A 141 -10.53 20.52 0.70
N LEU A 142 -10.39 21.30 1.77
CA LEU A 142 -11.25 21.20 2.94
C LEU A 142 -12.69 21.33 2.46
N THR A 143 -13.44 20.24 2.47
CA THR A 143 -14.88 20.34 2.57
C THR A 143 -15.14 20.66 4.03
N THR A 144 -15.14 21.94 4.38
CA THR A 144 -15.75 22.37 5.64
C THR A 144 -17.19 21.88 5.59
N SER A 145 -17.47 20.78 6.27
CA SER A 145 -18.83 20.31 6.51
C SER A 145 -19.53 21.40 7.30
N SER A 146 -20.40 22.12 6.59
CA SER A 146 -21.59 22.80 7.07
C SER A 146 -21.62 23.03 8.59
N ALA A 147 -21.24 24.23 9.00
CA ALA A 147 -21.72 24.81 10.24
C ALA A 147 -23.25 24.94 10.12
N THR A 148 -23.98 23.90 10.50
CA THR A 148 -25.38 24.03 10.88
C THR A 148 -25.36 24.64 12.27
N TYR A 149 -25.32 25.97 12.32
CA TYR A 149 -25.74 26.68 13.52
C TYR A 149 -27.25 26.45 13.63
N SER A 150 -27.62 25.53 14.53
CA SER A 150 -28.96 25.40 15.12
C SER A 150 -29.32 26.64 15.93
#